data_AF-A0A926AYW7-F1
#
_entry.id   AF-A0A926AYW7-F1
#
_cell.length_a   1.000
_cell.length_b   1.000
_cell.length_c   1.000
_cell.angle_alpha   90.00
_cell.angle_beta   90.00
_cell.angle_gamma   90.00
#
_symmetry.space_group_name_H-M   'P 1'
#
loop_
_entity.id
_entity.type
_entity.pdbx_description
1 polymer ?
#
loop_
_entity_poly.entity_id
_entity_poly.type
_entity_poly.pdbx_seq_one_letter_code
_entity_poly.pdbx_strand_id
1 'polypeptide(L)' 'MSSIMMEPGQLQTRVLGELVRHPRSIVQLTHDLSQPPWAIFRAVHQLNRLGYIAYAPGRGQWCLASPEEVSPAVSSAVL' A
#
# COMPACT_ATOMS: atom_id res chain seq x y z
N MET A 1 -0.05 -25.75 3.20
CA MET A 1 -0.83 -24.75 2.44
C MET A 1 0.12 -24.07 1.48
N SER A 2 0.02 -24.33 0.17
CA SER A 2 0.86 -23.63 -0.80
C SER A 2 0.36 -22.20 -0.92
N SER A 3 1.10 -21.22 -0.38
CA SER A 3 0.84 -19.82 -0.65
C SER A 3 1.09 -19.58 -2.13
N ILE A 4 0.02 -19.49 -2.92
CA ILE A 4 0.11 -19.00 -4.29
C ILE A 4 0.55 -17.53 -4.17
N MET A 5 1.73 -17.21 -4.71
CA MET A 5 2.17 -15.82 -4.79
C MET A 5 1.20 -15.06 -5.68
N MET A 6 0.68 -13.94 -5.18
CA MET A 6 -0.20 -13.09 -5.98
C MET A 6 0.59 -12.36 -7.05
N GLU A 7 -0.05 -12.11 -8.18
CA GLU A 7 0.49 -11.21 -9.20
C GLU A 7 0.65 -9.80 -8.61
N PRO A 8 1.69 -9.04 -9.00
CA PRO A 8 2.00 -7.74 -8.38
C PRO A 8 0.83 -6.74 -8.39
N GLY A 9 0.06 -6.68 -9.48
CA GLY A 9 -1.11 -5.80 -9.57
C GLY A 9 -2.25 -6.21 -8.64
N GLN A 10 -2.51 -7.51 -8.51
CA GLN A 10 -3.52 -8.03 -7.59
C GLN A 10 -3.13 -7.75 -6.14
N LEU A 11 -1.85 -7.89 -5.81
CA LEU A 11 -1.34 -7.63 -4.47
C LEU A 11 -1.47 -6.14 -4.08
N GLN A 12 -1.18 -5.23 -5.00
CA GLN A 12 -1.37 -3.79 -4.77
C GLN A 12 -2.83 -3.46 -4.45
N THR A 13 -3.78 -4.00 -5.22
CA THR A 13 -5.22 -3.81 -4.97
C THR A 13 -5.63 -4.35 -3.60
N ARG A 14 -5.09 -5.50 -3.17
CA ARG A 14 -5.35 -6.07 -1.85
C ARG A 14 -4.78 -5.21 -0.72
N VAL A 15 -3.55 -4.69 -0.88
CA VAL A 15 -2.94 -3.77 0.08
C VAL A 15 -3.80 -2.52 0.25
N LEU A 16 -4.24 -1.89 -0.86
CA LEU A 16 -5.16 -0.76 -0.80
C LEU A 16 -6.45 -1.11 -0.07
N GLY A 17 -7.06 -2.26 -0.38
CA GLY A 17 -8.29 -2.72 0.28
C GLY A 17 -8.15 -2.86 1.80
N GLU A 18 -6.99 -3.31 2.29
CA GLU A 18 -6.71 -3.36 3.72
C GLU A 18 -6.51 -1.98 4.33
N LEU A 19 -5.80 -1.08 3.63
CA LEU A 19 -5.53 0.28 4.11
C LEU A 19 -6.75 1.21 4.08
N VAL A 20 -7.75 0.93 3.23
CA VAL A 20 -9.06 1.60 3.25
C VAL A 20 -9.80 1.35 4.56
N ARG A 21 -9.64 0.15 5.14
CA ARG A 21 -10.34 -0.21 6.39
C ARG A 21 -9.68 0.45 7.59
N HIS A 22 -8.37 0.36 7.67
CA HIS A 22 -7.58 1.00 8.71
C HIS A 22 -6.08 1.03 8.37
N PRO A 23 -5.30 1.93 8.98
CA PRO A 23 -3.85 1.92 8.85
C PRO A 23 -3.24 0.59 9.30
N ARG A 24 -2.21 0.12 8.57
CA ARG A 24 -1.52 -1.14 8.88
C ARG A 24 -0.01 -1.02 8.70
N SER A 25 0.74 -1.76 9.51
CA SER A 25 2.19 -1.94 9.29
C SER A 25 2.45 -2.99 8.20
N ILE A 26 3.68 -3.04 7.68
CA ILE A 26 4.11 -4.09 6.74
C ILE A 26 3.96 -5.49 7.36
N VAL A 27 4.22 -5.63 8.66
CA VAL A 27 4.10 -6.91 9.37
C VAL A 27 2.66 -7.38 9.42
N GLN A 28 1.72 -6.47 9.72
CA GLN A 28 0.29 -6.78 9.69
C GLN A 28 -0.14 -7.20 8.28
N LEU A 29 0.20 -6.41 7.26
CA LEU A 29 -0.13 -6.72 5.86
C LEU A 29 0.45 -8.07 5.40
N THR A 30 1.65 -8.43 5.84
CA THR A 30 2.28 -9.74 5.57
C THR A 30 1.43 -10.88 6.11
N HIS A 31 0.97 -10.74 7.36
CA HIS A 31 0.13 -11.73 8.01
C HIS A 31 -1.26 -11.81 7.35
N ASP A 32 -1.93 -10.67 7.21
CA ASP A 32 -3.31 -10.59 6.72
C ASP A 32 -3.47 -11.06 5.27
N LEU A 33 -2.48 -10.76 4.42
CA LEU A 33 -2.49 -11.14 3.01
C LEU A 33 -1.77 -12.48 2.74
N SER A 34 -1.14 -13.06 3.77
CA SER A 34 -0.38 -14.31 3.66
C SER A 34 0.66 -14.28 2.53
N GLN A 35 1.31 -13.13 2.35
CA GLN A 35 2.36 -12.90 1.35
C GLN A 35 3.69 -12.64 2.05
N PRO A 36 4.83 -12.99 1.44
CA PRO A 36 6.12 -12.76 2.06
C PRO A 36 6.42 -11.25 2.24
N PRO A 37 7.19 -10.86 3.27
CA PRO A 37 7.45 -9.44 3.58
C PRO A 37 8.03 -8.65 2.40
N TRP A 38 8.88 -9.27 1.58
CA TRP A 38 9.47 -8.62 0.41
C TRP A 38 8.43 -8.26 -0.66
N ALA A 39 7.36 -9.04 -0.79
CA ALA A 39 6.30 -8.80 -1.78
C ALA A 39 5.41 -7.64 -1.32
N ILE A 40 5.04 -7.65 -0.04
CA ILE A 40 4.33 -6.54 0.61
C ILE A 40 5.14 -5.25 0.51
N PHE A 41 6.44 -5.29 0.85
CA PHE A 41 7.32 -4.13 0.74
C PHE A 41 7.34 -3.56 -0.67
N ARG A 42 7.48 -4.40 -1.70
CA ARG A 42 7.44 -3.94 -3.10
C ARG A 42 6.11 -3.30 -3.48
N ALA A 43 4.99 -3.90 -3.08
CA ALA A 43 3.65 -3.36 -3.36
C ALA A 43 3.43 -2.00 -2.66
N VAL A 44 3.73 -1.93 -1.36
CA VAL A 44 3.64 -0.70 -0.55
C VAL A 44 4.55 0.39 -1.12
N HIS A 45 5.80 0.05 -1.44
CA HIS A 45 6.75 1.01 -2.02
C HIS A 45 6.23 1.57 -3.36
N GLN A 46 5.68 0.73 -4.23
CA GLN A 46 5.12 1.19 -5.50
C GLN A 46 3.90 2.09 -5.29
N LEU A 47 2.98 1.71 -4.40
CA LEU A 47 1.78 2.52 -4.09
C LEU A 47 2.15 3.89 -3.48
N ASN A 48 3.17 3.91 -2.61
CA ASN A 48 3.70 5.15 -2.04
C ASN A 48 4.33 6.04 -3.12
N ARG A 49 5.11 5.46 -4.06
CA ARG A 49 5.67 6.19 -5.20
C ARG A 49 4.60 6.79 -6.11
N LEU A 50 3.44 6.15 -6.20
CA LEU A 50 2.28 6.63 -6.96
C LEU A 50 1.43 7.63 -6.17
N GLY A 51 1.74 7.89 -4.90
CA GLY A 51 1.00 8.83 -4.06
C GLY A 51 -0.34 8.30 -3.54
N TYR A 52 -0.60 6.98 -3.63
CA TYR A 52 -1.85 6.41 -3.13
C TYR A 52 -1.84 6.22 -1.60
N ILE A 53 -0.67 6.02 -1.01
CA ILE A 53 -0.50 5.74 0.41
C ILE A 53 0.68 6.53 0.97
N ALA A 54 0.64 6.82 2.27
CA ALA A 54 1.68 7.52 2.99
C ALA A 54 2.08 6.75 4.26
N TYR A 55 3.31 6.94 4.72
CA TYR A 55 3.80 6.38 5.98
C TYR A 55 3.58 7.37 7.13
N ALA A 56 2.90 6.93 8.18
CA ALA A 56 2.69 7.68 9.41
C ALA A 56 3.74 7.29 10.46
N PRO A 57 4.86 8.04 10.60
CA PRO A 57 6.00 7.62 11.42
C PRO A 57 5.66 7.50 12.90
N GLY A 58 4.75 8.34 13.42
CA GLY A 58 4.34 8.29 14.83
C GLY A 58 3.61 7.01 15.24
N ARG A 59 3.17 6.18 14.28
CA ARG A 59 2.44 4.91 14.53
C ARG A 59 3.11 3.69 13.91
N GLY A 60 4.13 3.87 13.07
CA GLY A 60 4.75 2.77 12.33
C GLY A 60 3.82 2.11 11.31
N GLN A 61 2.89 2.89 10.74
CA GLN A 61 1.80 2.39 9.90
C GLN A 61 1.72 3.12 8.57
N TRP A 62 1.19 2.43 7.57
CA TRP A 62 0.82 2.99 6.28
C TRP A 62 -0.68 3.30 6.29
N CYS A 63 -1.08 4.37 5.62
CA CYS A 63 -2.47 4.79 5.43
C CYS A 63 -2.68 5.30 4.01
N LEU A 64 -3.94 5.46 3.58
CA LEU A 64 -4.23 6.17 2.34
C LEU A 64 -3.69 7.61 2.42
N ALA A 65 -3.15 8.11 1.31
CA ALA A 65 -2.77 9.51 1.22
C ALA A 65 -4.03 10.39 1.27
N SER A 66 -4.00 11.48 2.04
CA SER A 66 -5.04 12.50 1.97
C SER A 66 -5.01 13.17 0.59
N PRO A 67 -6.15 13.59 0.00
CA PRO A 67 -6.15 14.40 -1.22
C PRO A 67 -5.25 15.64 -1.14
N GLU A 68 -5.03 16.19 0.06
CA GLU A 68 -4.15 17.33 0.31
C GLU A 68 -2.66 16.98 0.28
N GLU A 69 -2.30 15.71 0.48
CA GLU A 69 -0.92 15.21 0.48
C GLU A 69 -0.50 14.60 -0.87
N VAL A 70 -1.44 14.46 -1.82
CA VAL A 70 -1.14 14.06 -3.19
C VAL A 70 -0.41 15.22 -3.88
N SER A 71 0.91 15.08 -3.97
CA SER A 71 1.80 15.99 -4.71
C SER A 71 1.16 16.47 -6.03
N PRO A 72 1.26 17.77 -6.37
CA PRO A 72 0.65 18.36 -7.58
C PRO A 72 1.11 17.72 -8.90
N ALA A 73 2.11 16.83 -8.87
CA ALA A 73 2.57 16.06 -10.03
C ALA A 73 1.49 15.14 -10.65
N VAL A 74 0.44 14.77 -9.91
CA VAL A 74 -0.66 13.92 -10.43
C VAL A 74 -1.80 14.76 -11.02
N SER A 75 -1.87 16.06 -10.71
CA SER A 75 -2.96 16.93 -11.15
C SER A 75 -2.90 17.32 -12.64
N SER A 76 -1.81 17.03 -13.35
CA SER A 76 -1.66 17.27 -14.79
C SER A 76 -2.01 16.08 -15.69
N ALA A 77 -2.42 14.93 -15.13
CA ALA A 77 -2.83 13.76 -15.92
C ALA A 77 -4.35 13.62 -16.11
N VAL A 78 -5.13 14.61 -15.62
CA VAL A 78 -6.59 14.67 -15.82
C VAL A 78 -6.96 16.06 -16.35
N LEU A 79 -6.52 16.37 -17.58
CA LEU A 79 -7.16 17.30 -18.50
C LEU A 79 -7.04 16.74 -19.92
#